data_AF-A0A553ST14-F1
#
_entry.id   AF-A0A553ST14-F1
#
_cell.length_a   1.000
_cell.length_b   1.000
_cell.length_c   1.000
_cell.angle_alpha   90.00
_cell.angle_beta   90.00
_cell.angle_gamma   90.00
#
_symmetry.space_group_name_H-M   'P 1'
#
loop_
_entity.id
_entity.type
_entity.pdbx_description
1 polymer ?
#
loop_
_entity_poly.entity_id
_entity_poly.type
_entity_poly.pdbx_seq_one_letter_code
_entity_poly.pdbx_strand_id
1 'polypeptide(L)'
;MANPSIAFLIFLIKFRYFCLCPMLLLKRGNIFILREGRNKLNQRIEKILSGFCGTWDLINEDCSYAFGEPPKAGTYQIKVDKGKVQFHVSWVDKDCKKLQVEFSGIPDGIKYPYEENPHVDYVKYGITPVGDFMSIAYKGNLIINEASRVLSEDGKLLYVTQKVLGSDGELLANSSVYKRRMRD
;
A
#
# COMPACT_ATOMS: atom_id res chain seq x y z
N MET A 1 -24.81 4.05 -12.69
CA MET A 1 -23.54 4.77 -12.96
C MET A 1 -22.54 4.35 -11.88
N ALA A 2 -21.36 3.88 -12.26
CA ALA A 2 -20.33 3.42 -11.32
C ALA A 2 -19.75 4.60 -10.52
N ASN A 3 -19.46 4.40 -9.24
CA ASN A 3 -18.95 5.44 -8.33
C ASN A 3 -17.54 5.90 -8.75
N PRO A 4 -17.33 7.16 -9.16
CA PRO A 4 -16.08 7.64 -9.75
C PRO A 4 -14.88 7.61 -8.79
N SER A 5 -15.07 7.63 -7.47
CA SER A 5 -13.96 7.63 -6.50
C SER A 5 -13.29 6.27 -6.36
N ILE A 6 -14.10 5.22 -6.26
CA ILE A 6 -13.57 3.87 -6.27
C ILE A 6 -13.09 3.52 -7.68
N ALA A 7 -13.74 4.05 -8.72
CA ALA A 7 -13.30 3.90 -10.10
C ALA A 7 -11.93 4.55 -10.38
N PHE A 8 -11.57 5.68 -9.76
CA PHE A 8 -10.23 6.30 -9.88
C PHE A 8 -9.15 5.51 -9.13
N LEU A 9 -9.49 4.98 -7.95
CA LEU A 9 -8.66 4.02 -7.20
C LEU A 9 -8.36 2.75 -8.02
N ILE A 10 -9.33 2.34 -8.84
CA ILE A 10 -9.27 1.19 -9.75
C ILE A 10 -8.61 1.54 -11.08
N PHE A 11 -8.76 2.76 -11.59
CA PHE A 11 -8.21 3.19 -12.88
C PHE A 11 -6.69 3.12 -12.90
N LEU A 12 -6.06 3.32 -11.73
CA LEU A 12 -4.63 3.16 -11.55
C LEU A 12 -4.17 1.72 -11.30
N ILE A 13 -5.05 0.71 -11.18
CA ILE A 13 -4.67 -0.64 -10.72
C ILE A 13 -5.34 -1.80 -11.48
N LYS A 14 -6.36 -1.56 -12.30
CA LYS A 14 -6.91 -2.62 -13.16
C LYS A 14 -6.02 -2.85 -14.38
N PHE A 15 -5.13 -3.83 -14.32
CA PHE A 15 -4.91 -4.85 -15.37
C PHE A 15 -4.16 -6.03 -14.74
N ARG A 16 -4.75 -7.23 -14.76
CA ARG A 16 -4.16 -8.47 -14.25
C ARG A 16 -3.99 -9.46 -15.41
N TYR A 17 -2.98 -10.32 -15.27
CA TYR A 17 -2.58 -11.50 -16.06
C TYR A 17 -1.47 -11.32 -17.10
N PHE A 18 -0.23 -11.68 -16.73
CA PHE A 18 0.38 -12.96 -17.13
C PHE A 18 1.61 -13.30 -16.25
N CYS A 19 1.65 -14.53 -15.73
CA CYS A 19 2.85 -15.13 -15.13
C CYS A 19 3.83 -15.54 -16.21
N LEU A 20 5.14 -15.35 -15.96
CA LEU A 20 6.19 -16.37 -16.17
C LEU A 20 7.54 -15.88 -15.60
N CYS A 21 8.07 -16.66 -14.66
CA CYS A 21 9.47 -16.64 -14.24
C CYS A 21 10.28 -17.51 -15.21
N PRO A 22 11.56 -17.20 -15.50
CA PRO A 22 12.67 -17.93 -14.84
C PRO A 22 13.84 -17.00 -14.47
N MET A 23 14.42 -17.11 -13.26
CA MET A 23 15.57 -17.94 -12.88
C MET A 23 16.96 -17.30 -13.15
N LEU A 24 17.69 -17.10 -12.03
CA LEU A 24 19.14 -16.99 -11.79
C LEU A 24 20.05 -16.20 -12.75
N LEU A 25 20.80 -15.26 -12.15
CA LEU A 25 22.25 -15.16 -12.37
C LEU A 25 22.94 -14.56 -11.14
N LEU A 26 23.67 -15.41 -10.40
CA LEU A 26 24.66 -15.01 -9.41
C LEU A 26 25.83 -14.32 -10.14
N LYS A 27 26.24 -13.13 -9.65
CA LYS A 27 27.62 -12.66 -9.81
C LYS A 27 28.20 -12.28 -8.45
N ARG A 28 29.30 -12.96 -8.12
CA ARG A 28 30.22 -12.68 -7.01
C ARG A 28 30.78 -11.26 -7.13
N GLY A 29 30.88 -10.55 -6.01
CA GLY A 29 31.65 -9.31 -5.89
C GLY A 29 31.69 -8.83 -4.44
N ASN A 30 32.89 -8.82 -3.87
CA ASN A 30 33.19 -8.44 -2.48
C ASN A 30 32.68 -7.05 -2.10
N ILE A 31 31.92 -6.93 -1.01
CA ILE A 31 31.94 -5.74 -0.13
C ILE A 31 31.73 -6.21 1.32
N PHE A 32 32.83 -6.29 2.08
CA PHE A 32 32.78 -6.23 3.53
C PHE A 32 32.81 -4.77 3.98
N ILE A 33 32.23 -4.52 5.15
CA ILE A 33 32.19 -3.26 5.93
C ILE A 33 31.02 -2.32 5.58
N LEU A 34 29.83 -2.63 6.13
CA LEU A 34 28.88 -1.72 6.80
C LEU A 34 27.76 -2.60 7.40
N ARG A 35 28.09 -3.52 8.32
CA ARG A 35 27.15 -4.59 8.76
C ARG A 35 26.38 -4.25 10.04
N GLU A 36 26.90 -3.41 10.93
CA GLU A 36 26.25 -3.13 12.22
C GLU A 36 25.09 -2.11 12.13
N GLY A 37 25.23 -1.05 11.33
CA GLY A 37 24.17 -0.04 11.17
C GLY A 37 22.98 -0.51 10.32
N ARG A 38 23.23 -1.27 9.24
CA ARG A 38 22.18 -1.84 8.38
C ARG A 38 21.34 -2.90 9.10
N ASN A 39 21.96 -3.69 9.98
CA ASN A 39 21.25 -4.76 10.69
C ASN A 39 20.21 -4.19 11.68
N LYS A 40 20.56 -3.14 12.43
CA LYS A 40 19.60 -2.50 13.37
C LYS A 40 18.47 -1.75 12.66
N LEU A 41 18.76 -1.07 11.54
CA LEU A 41 17.73 -0.37 10.76
C LEU A 41 16.74 -1.38 10.15
N ASN A 42 17.24 -2.48 9.60
CA ASN A 42 16.40 -3.55 9.06
C ASN A 42 15.53 -4.20 10.16
N GLN A 43 16.10 -4.49 11.33
CA GLN A 43 15.32 -5.03 12.46
C GLN A 43 14.23 -4.09 12.96
N ARG A 44 14.50 -2.77 13.01
CA ARG A 44 13.49 -1.77 13.39
C ARG A 44 12.35 -1.74 12.37
N ILE A 45 12.68 -1.71 11.08
CA ILE A 45 11.69 -1.69 9.99
C ILE A 45 10.85 -2.97 10.01
N GLU A 46 11.48 -4.14 10.15
CA GLU A 46 10.78 -5.43 10.27
C GLU A 46 9.84 -5.45 11.48
N LYS A 47 10.29 -4.98 12.64
CA LYS A 47 9.45 -4.88 13.84
C LYS A 47 8.23 -3.99 13.61
N ILE A 48 8.42 -2.80 13.02
CA ILE A 48 7.31 -1.89 12.70
C ILE A 48 6.34 -2.53 11.70
N LEU A 49 6.86 -3.09 10.60
CA LEU A 49 6.06 -3.78 9.58
C LEU A 49 5.27 -4.96 10.13
N SER A 50 5.82 -5.69 11.10
CA SER A 50 5.11 -6.80 11.74
C SER A 50 3.83 -6.33 12.44
N GLY A 51 3.81 -5.09 12.96
CA GLY A 51 2.61 -4.48 13.51
C GLY A 51 1.52 -4.23 12.46
N PHE A 52 1.90 -3.90 11.22
CA PHE A 52 0.94 -3.71 10.13
C PHE A 52 0.42 -5.03 9.55
N CYS A 53 1.20 -6.12 9.68
CA CYS A 53 0.83 -7.41 9.13
C CYS A 53 -0.46 -7.96 9.75
N GLY A 54 -1.27 -8.61 8.92
CA GLY A 54 -2.55 -9.17 9.31
C GLY A 54 -3.66 -8.85 8.32
N THR A 55 -4.89 -9.14 8.75
CA THR A 55 -6.10 -8.80 8.02
C THR A 55 -6.86 -7.76 8.82
N TRP A 56 -7.35 -6.74 8.15
CA TRP A 56 -8.03 -5.60 8.74
C TRP A 56 -9.39 -5.40 8.08
N ASP A 57 -10.42 -5.14 8.87
CA ASP A 57 -11.79 -4.96 8.44
C ASP A 57 -12.20 -3.50 8.53
N LEU A 58 -12.77 -2.97 7.45
CA LEU A 58 -13.20 -1.59 7.37
C LEU A 58 -14.27 -1.29 8.43
N ILE A 59 -14.14 -0.15 9.10
CA ILE A 59 -15.21 0.48 9.88
C ILE A 59 -15.77 1.59 8.98
N ASN A 60 -16.92 1.32 8.35
CA ASN A 60 -17.51 2.23 7.37
C ASN A 60 -17.83 3.60 7.99
N GLU A 61 -18.32 3.58 9.23
CA GLU A 61 -18.84 4.73 9.94
C GLU A 61 -17.74 5.77 10.27
N ASP A 62 -16.49 5.32 10.34
CA ASP A 62 -15.32 6.15 10.67
C ASP A 62 -14.55 6.64 9.43
N CYS A 63 -15.08 6.39 8.23
CA CYS A 63 -14.45 6.80 6.97
C CYS A 63 -14.79 8.25 6.60
N SER A 64 -13.80 8.99 6.08
CA SER A 64 -13.96 10.38 5.62
C SER A 64 -13.34 10.56 4.24
N TYR A 65 -14.16 10.84 3.22
CA TYR A 65 -13.75 10.88 1.82
C TYR A 65 -13.94 12.29 1.26
N ALA A 66 -12.88 12.89 0.73
CA ALA A 66 -12.98 14.15 0.00
C ALA A 66 -13.59 13.96 -1.40
N PHE A 67 -13.47 12.75 -1.95
CA PHE A 67 -14.02 12.42 -3.26
C PHE A 67 -14.74 11.06 -3.24
N GLY A 68 -15.96 11.04 -3.77
CA GLY A 68 -16.92 9.93 -3.79
C GLY A 68 -17.30 9.39 -2.42
N GLU A 69 -17.74 8.13 -2.37
CA GLU A 69 -18.41 7.56 -1.19
C GLU A 69 -17.56 6.48 -0.50
N PRO A 70 -17.64 6.36 0.83
CA PRO A 70 -16.99 5.28 1.55
C PRO A 70 -17.56 3.91 1.13
N PRO A 71 -16.73 2.87 1.07
CA PRO A 71 -17.20 1.52 0.77
C PRO A 71 -18.07 0.97 1.90
N LYS A 72 -19.07 0.15 1.55
CA LYS A 72 -19.96 -0.50 2.54
C LYS A 72 -19.20 -1.49 3.41
N ALA A 73 -18.22 -2.17 2.84
CA ALA A 73 -17.35 -3.11 3.54
C ALA A 73 -16.01 -3.15 2.82
N GLY A 74 -14.96 -3.55 3.54
CA GLY A 74 -13.67 -3.77 2.94
C GLY A 74 -12.76 -4.60 3.83
N THR A 75 -11.78 -5.25 3.19
CA THR A 75 -10.72 -5.98 3.85
C THR A 75 -9.39 -5.50 3.33
N TYR A 76 -8.47 -5.21 4.24
CA TYR A 76 -7.11 -4.80 3.96
C TYR A 76 -6.17 -5.86 4.53
N GLN A 77 -5.48 -6.60 3.68
CA GLN A 77 -4.52 -7.62 4.12
C GLN A 77 -3.10 -7.18 3.79
N ILE A 78 -2.23 -7.22 4.80
CA ILE A 78 -0.81 -6.88 4.69
C ILE A 78 0.00 -8.09 5.12
N LYS A 79 0.97 -8.48 4.28
CA LYS A 79 1.93 -9.55 4.58
C LYS A 79 3.33 -9.09 4.23
N VAL A 80 4.32 -9.66 4.90
CA VAL A 80 5.72 -9.56 4.48
C VAL A 80 6.18 -10.95 4.08
N ASP A 81 6.70 -11.07 2.86
CA ASP A 81 7.29 -12.30 2.33
C ASP A 81 8.62 -11.95 1.63
N LYS A 82 9.70 -12.65 1.99
CA LYS A 82 11.03 -12.48 1.38
C LYS A 82 11.50 -11.01 1.29
N GLY A 83 11.22 -10.21 2.31
CA GLY A 83 11.61 -8.79 2.37
C GLY A 83 10.73 -7.84 1.54
N LYS A 84 9.68 -8.35 0.88
CA LYS A 84 8.66 -7.55 0.21
C LYS A 84 7.40 -7.48 1.04
N VAL A 85 6.80 -6.30 1.08
CA VAL A 85 5.45 -6.12 1.59
C VAL A 85 4.44 -6.38 0.47
N GLN A 86 3.42 -7.16 0.78
CA GLN A 86 2.34 -7.54 -0.12
C GLN A 86 1.03 -7.03 0.45
N PHE A 87 0.25 -6.41 -0.42
CA PHE A 87 -1.06 -5.88 -0.11
C PHE A 87 -2.11 -6.61 -0.92
N HIS A 88 -3.19 -6.98 -0.25
CA HIS A 88 -4.40 -7.46 -0.89
C HIS A 88 -5.57 -6.69 -0.28
N VAL A 89 -6.21 -5.86 -1.08
CA VAL A 89 -7.29 -4.98 -0.62
C VAL A 89 -8.54 -5.29 -1.41
N SER A 90 -9.65 -5.47 -0.71
CA SER A 90 -10.95 -5.69 -1.32
C SER A 90 -11.98 -4.76 -0.69
N TRP A 91 -12.90 -4.26 -1.52
CA TRP A 91 -14.00 -3.41 -1.10
C TRP A 91 -15.30 -3.84 -1.75
N VAL A 92 -16.40 -3.55 -1.07
CA VAL A 92 -17.76 -3.60 -1.60
C VAL A 92 -18.25 -2.16 -1.70
N ASP A 93 -18.54 -1.71 -2.92
CA ASP A 93 -19.06 -0.37 -3.12
C ASP A 93 -20.54 -0.25 -2.69
N LYS A 94 -21.09 0.96 -2.78
CA LYS A 94 -22.50 1.24 -2.45
C LYS A 94 -23.51 0.42 -3.28
N ASP A 95 -23.12 0.04 -4.50
CA ASP A 95 -23.93 -0.73 -5.44
C ASP A 95 -23.68 -2.25 -5.28
N CYS A 96 -23.06 -2.66 -4.17
CA CYS A 96 -22.71 -4.04 -3.83
C CYS A 96 -21.73 -4.70 -4.80
N LYS A 97 -20.97 -3.92 -5.59
CA LYS A 97 -19.93 -4.45 -6.47
C LYS A 97 -18.65 -4.69 -5.68
N LYS A 98 -18.12 -5.90 -5.83
CA LYS A 98 -16.83 -6.30 -5.27
C LYS A 98 -15.70 -5.81 -6.15
N LEU A 99 -14.70 -5.27 -5.48
CA LEU A 99 -13.50 -4.71 -6.09
C LEU A 99 -12.31 -5.22 -5.32
N GLN A 100 -11.21 -5.47 -6.02
CA GLN A 100 -10.00 -6.05 -5.44
C GLN A 100 -8.78 -5.52 -6.16
N VAL A 101 -7.73 -5.30 -5.37
CA VAL A 101 -6.44 -4.80 -5.80
C VAL A 101 -5.34 -5.56 -5.04
N GLU A 102 -4.26 -5.89 -5.75
CA GLU A 102 -3.05 -6.45 -5.18
C GLU A 102 -1.86 -5.65 -5.66
N PHE A 103 -0.89 -5.41 -4.78
CA PHE A 103 0.37 -4.75 -5.12
C PHE A 103 1.45 -5.13 -4.10
N SER A 104 2.71 -5.02 -4.49
CA SER A 104 3.83 -5.35 -3.62
C SER A 104 5.06 -4.50 -3.90
N GLY A 105 5.96 -4.42 -2.92
CA GLY A 105 7.20 -3.68 -3.06
C GLY A 105 8.18 -3.90 -1.92
N ILE A 106 9.34 -3.25 -2.00
CA ILE A 106 10.38 -3.30 -0.97
C ILE A 106 10.24 -2.05 -0.10
N PRO A 107 10.02 -2.18 1.23
CA PRO A 107 9.79 -1.04 2.12
C PRO A 107 11.10 -0.38 2.61
N ASP A 108 12.01 -0.05 1.69
CA ASP A 108 13.34 0.51 1.98
C ASP A 108 13.46 2.02 1.69
N GLY A 109 12.38 2.65 1.23
CA GLY A 109 12.32 4.06 0.87
C GLY A 109 12.92 4.41 -0.49
N ILE A 110 13.29 3.41 -1.31
CA ILE A 110 13.84 3.60 -2.65
C ILE A 110 12.71 3.55 -3.69
N LYS A 111 12.87 4.33 -4.76
CA LYS A 111 11.95 4.37 -5.92
C LYS A 111 12.33 3.27 -6.91
N TYR A 112 11.40 2.36 -7.20
CA TYR A 112 11.57 1.25 -8.13
C TYR A 112 10.62 1.37 -9.33
N PRO A 113 11.01 0.93 -10.53
CA PRO A 113 10.09 0.82 -11.67
C PRO A 113 8.88 -0.06 -11.32
N TYR A 114 7.72 0.29 -11.85
CA TYR A 114 6.48 -0.48 -11.64
C TYR A 114 5.92 -0.95 -12.97
N GLU A 115 6.09 -2.23 -13.28
CA GLU A 115 5.73 -2.78 -14.59
C GLU A 115 4.28 -3.27 -14.65
N GLU A 116 3.62 -3.42 -13.50
CA GLU A 116 2.26 -3.98 -13.43
C GLU A 116 1.16 -2.99 -13.86
N ASN A 117 1.48 -1.69 -14.02
CA ASN A 117 0.51 -0.70 -14.46
C ASN A 117 1.11 0.37 -15.39
N PRO A 118 0.59 0.58 -16.61
CA PRO A 118 1.14 1.54 -17.57
C PRO A 118 0.97 3.03 -17.16
N HIS A 119 0.09 3.31 -16.19
CA HIS A 119 -0.12 4.65 -15.64
C HIS A 119 0.77 4.96 -14.43
N VAL A 120 1.58 4.00 -13.98
CA VAL A 120 2.52 4.15 -12.88
C VAL A 120 3.90 3.76 -13.38
N ASP A 121 4.82 4.71 -13.45
CA ASP A 121 6.19 4.41 -13.90
C ASP A 121 7.04 3.86 -12.75
N TYR A 122 6.77 4.34 -11.53
CA TYR A 122 7.56 3.96 -10.35
C TYR A 122 6.73 3.93 -9.07
N VAL A 123 7.19 3.13 -8.12
CA VAL A 123 6.65 3.06 -6.76
C VAL A 123 7.76 3.16 -5.72
N LYS A 124 7.41 3.69 -4.55
CA LYS A 124 8.27 3.76 -3.37
C LYS A 124 7.47 3.32 -2.16
N TYR A 125 8.05 2.46 -1.33
CA TYR A 125 7.48 2.04 -0.06
C TYR A 125 8.49 2.29 1.04
N GLY A 126 8.04 2.71 2.23
CA GLY A 126 8.97 2.93 3.32
C GLY A 126 8.31 3.26 4.65
N ILE A 127 9.08 3.12 5.72
CA ILE A 127 8.69 3.51 7.08
C ILE A 127 9.24 4.89 7.38
N THR A 128 8.40 5.80 7.86
CA THR A 128 8.82 7.14 8.29
C THR A 128 9.60 7.07 9.61
N PRO A 129 10.34 8.13 9.99
CA PRO A 129 11.04 8.16 11.28
C PRO A 129 10.14 7.97 12.50
N VAL A 130 8.86 8.34 12.39
CA VAL A 130 7.85 8.20 13.45
C VAL A 130 7.12 6.84 13.44
N GLY A 131 7.35 6.01 12.41
CA GLY A 131 6.84 4.64 12.35
C GLY A 131 5.65 4.43 11.42
N ASP A 132 5.24 5.45 10.67
CA ASP A 132 4.15 5.34 9.70
C ASP A 132 4.62 4.59 8.46
N PHE A 133 3.71 3.83 7.85
CA PHE A 133 4.02 3.09 6.65
C PHE A 133 3.46 3.78 5.40
N MET A 134 4.36 4.27 4.55
CA MET A 134 4.03 5.03 3.35
C MET A 134 4.25 4.22 2.07
N SER A 135 3.40 4.50 1.08
CA SER A 135 3.56 4.09 -0.31
C SER A 135 3.28 5.27 -1.23
N ILE A 136 4.12 5.49 -2.24
CA ILE A 136 3.97 6.57 -3.22
C ILE A 136 4.11 5.99 -4.63
N ALA A 137 3.19 6.35 -5.51
CA ALA A 137 3.22 6.02 -6.93
C ALA A 137 3.50 7.27 -7.78
N TYR A 138 4.29 7.12 -8.82
CA TYR A 138 4.75 8.21 -9.67
C TYR A 138 4.46 7.94 -11.15
N LYS A 139 4.12 9.00 -11.90
CA LYS A 139 4.23 9.05 -13.36
C LYS A 139 5.31 10.07 -13.72
N GLY A 140 6.43 9.60 -14.25
CA GLY A 140 7.67 10.37 -14.36
C GLY A 140 8.12 10.90 -12.99
N ASN A 141 8.09 12.23 -12.85
CA ASN A 141 8.43 12.94 -11.61
C ASN A 141 7.20 13.39 -10.80
N LEU A 142 5.99 13.17 -11.31
CA LEU A 142 4.75 13.58 -10.68
C LEU A 142 4.25 12.51 -9.70
N ILE A 143 3.86 12.91 -8.49
CA ILE A 143 3.17 12.04 -7.54
C ILE A 143 1.71 11.95 -7.98
N ILE A 144 1.28 10.74 -8.31
CA ILE A 144 -0.11 10.46 -8.73
C ILE A 144 -0.92 9.82 -7.62
N ASN A 145 -0.23 9.17 -6.66
CA ASN A 145 -0.85 8.61 -5.47
C ASN A 145 0.14 8.56 -4.31
N GLU A 146 -0.35 8.89 -3.12
CA GLU A 146 0.34 8.71 -1.84
C GLU A 146 -0.63 7.98 -0.90
N ALA A 147 -0.16 6.99 -0.15
CA ALA A 147 -0.93 6.39 0.92
C ALA A 147 -0.08 6.23 2.18
N SER A 148 -0.59 6.73 3.30
CA SER A 148 -0.02 6.56 4.63
C SER A 148 -0.87 5.59 5.45
N ARG A 149 -0.20 4.84 6.32
CA ARG A 149 -0.79 3.85 7.21
C ARG A 149 -0.23 4.08 8.60
N VAL A 150 -1.12 4.28 9.56
CA VAL A 150 -0.77 4.56 10.95
C VAL A 150 -1.54 3.58 11.83
N LEU A 151 -0.87 2.99 12.82
CA LEU A 151 -1.51 2.13 13.80
C LEU A 151 -1.93 2.95 15.01
N SER A 152 -3.05 2.59 15.64
CA SER A 152 -3.32 3.03 17.02
C SER A 152 -2.22 2.52 17.95
N GLU A 153 -2.06 3.18 19.10
CA GLU A 153 -1.07 2.79 20.12
C GLU A 153 -1.24 1.34 20.60
N ASP A 154 -2.48 0.86 20.68
CA ASP A 154 -2.81 -0.52 21.05
C ASP A 154 -2.74 -1.51 19.86
N GLY A 155 -2.42 -1.03 18.65
CA GLY A 155 -2.27 -1.85 17.44
C GLY A 155 -3.55 -2.51 16.94
N LYS A 156 -4.73 -2.09 17.42
CA LYS A 156 -6.04 -2.65 17.05
C LYS A 156 -6.72 -1.92 15.91
N LEU A 157 -6.38 -0.65 15.69
CA LEU A 157 -6.89 0.15 14.58
C LEU A 157 -5.76 0.48 13.60
N LEU A 158 -6.13 0.51 12.33
CA LEU A 158 -5.30 0.94 11.21
C LEU A 158 -5.99 2.10 10.51
N TYR A 159 -5.35 3.26 10.55
CA TYR A 159 -5.75 4.45 9.83
C TYR A 159 -5.02 4.48 8.49
N VAL A 160 -5.77 4.55 7.40
CA VAL A 160 -5.22 4.64 6.05
C VAL A 160 -5.68 5.95 5.43
N THR A 161 -4.74 6.84 5.12
CA THR A 161 -5.03 8.04 4.33
C THR A 161 -4.44 7.87 2.96
N GLN A 162 -5.26 7.98 1.93
CA GLN A 162 -4.86 7.90 0.54
C GLN A 162 -5.14 9.22 -0.15
N LYS A 163 -4.10 9.81 -0.74
CA LYS A 163 -4.17 10.98 -1.59
C LYS A 163 -4.02 10.59 -3.04
N VAL A 164 -4.89 11.06 -3.90
CA VAL A 164 -4.84 10.80 -5.36
C VAL A 164 -4.84 12.14 -6.07
N LEU A 165 -4.03 12.25 -7.12
CA LEU A 165 -4.01 13.44 -7.96
C LEU A 165 -5.34 13.55 -8.72
N GLY A 166 -6.08 14.62 -8.45
CA GLY A 166 -7.30 14.99 -9.14
C GLY A 166 -7.04 15.53 -10.55
N SER A 167 -8.11 15.65 -11.34
CA SER A 167 -8.04 16.24 -12.69
C SER A 167 -7.70 17.72 -12.70
N ASP A 168 -7.91 18.41 -11.58
CA ASP A 168 -7.54 19.79 -11.31
C ASP A 168 -6.06 19.97 -10.92
N GLY A 169 -5.33 18.87 -10.72
CA GLY A 169 -3.94 18.87 -10.28
C GLY A 169 -3.75 18.92 -8.76
N GLU A 170 -4.83 18.91 -7.98
CA GLU A 170 -4.78 18.90 -6.52
C GLU A 170 -4.81 17.46 -5.97
N LEU A 171 -4.18 17.24 -4.81
CA LEU A 171 -4.22 15.93 -4.13
C LEU A 171 -5.47 15.82 -3.27
N LEU A 172 -6.40 14.95 -3.67
CA LEU A 172 -7.64 14.67 -2.95
C LEU A 172 -7.42 13.53 -1.96
N ALA A 173 -7.76 13.74 -0.69
CA ALA A 173 -7.51 12.80 0.40
C ALA A 173 -8.78 12.02 0.81
N ASN A 174 -8.66 10.70 0.87
CA ASN A 174 -9.65 9.81 1.45
C ASN A 174 -9.02 9.10 2.65
N SER A 175 -9.74 9.07 3.78
CA SER A 175 -9.32 8.40 5.00
C SER A 175 -10.25 7.25 5.33
N SER A 176 -9.66 6.10 5.61
CA SER A 176 -10.35 4.88 6.00
C SER A 176 -9.81 4.39 7.34
N VAL A 177 -10.71 3.91 8.19
CA VAL A 177 -10.35 3.25 9.45
C VAL A 177 -10.66 1.77 9.34
N TYR A 178 -9.73 0.93 9.78
CA TYR A 178 -9.90 -0.50 9.82
C TYR A 178 -9.63 -1.02 11.24
N LYS A 179 -10.39 -2.03 11.67
CA LYS A 179 -10.11 -2.81 12.87
C LYS A 179 -9.36 -4.09 12.52
N ARG A 180 -8.45 -4.52 13.39
CA ARG A 180 -7.75 -5.80 13.21
C ARG A 180 -8.77 -6.94 13.28
N ARG A 181 -8.74 -7.83 12.28
CA ARG A 181 -9.49 -9.08 12.32
C ARG A 181 -8.80 -10.02 13.30
N MET A 182 -9.48 -10.33 14.41
CA MET A 182 -9.05 -11.38 15.31
C MET A 182 -9.19 -12.72 14.59
N ARG A 183 -8.22 -13.62 14.76
CA ARG A 183 -8.42 -15.02 14.37
C ARG A 183 -9.24 -15.66 15.48
N ASP A 184 -10.36 -16.27 15.10
CA ASP A 184 -11.12 -17.16 15.98
C ASP A 184 -10.31 -18.40 16.35
#